data_AF-A0AAD7JZE4-F1
#
_entry.id   AF-A0AAD7JZE4-F1
#
_cell.length_a   1.000
_cell.length_b   1.000
_cell.length_c   1.000
_cell.angle_alpha   90.00
_cell.angle_beta   90.00
_cell.angle_gamma   90.00
#
_symmetry.space_group_name_H-M   'P 1'
#
loop_
_entity.id
_entity.type
_entity.pdbx_description
1 polymer ?
#
loop_
_entity_poly.entity_id
_entity_poly.type
_entity_poly.pdbx_seq_one_letter_code
_entity_poly.pdbx_strand_id
1 'polypeptide(L)'
;MAFLTRCLDAAFRSPFSILGKSFRAFVCVFPCCVSKTLTGSVRTATKRAGGTVHNHGGSPGKRLGVKKFSDQYVIPGNIIVRQRGTLFHPGPHVKMGRDHTIYAVAPGVVRFYKEKWMRGERRFVGVVLERGEVLPRDEAARGRSRYCELVNLRNHVQPQKSIQSS
;
A
#
# COMPACT_ATOMS: atom_id res chain seq x y z
N MET A 1 2.71 43.31 37.04
CA MET A 1 1.77 42.94 38.11
C MET A 1 1.00 41.72 37.62
N ALA A 2 1.54 40.51 37.76
CA ALA A 2 1.56 39.67 38.97
C ALA A 2 0.13 39.16 39.25
N PHE A 3 -0.19 37.89 39.01
CA PHE A 3 -0.23 36.73 39.93
C PHE A 3 -1.23 35.76 39.26
N LEU A 4 -1.28 34.43 39.35
CA LEU A 4 -0.44 33.38 39.90
C LEU A 4 -1.04 32.05 39.38
N THR A 5 -0.20 31.02 39.38
CA THR A 5 -0.46 29.58 39.28
C THR A 5 -1.54 29.02 40.24
N ARG A 6 -2.13 27.87 39.86
CA ARG A 6 -2.44 26.65 40.67
C ARG A 6 -3.07 25.60 39.73
N CYS A 7 -2.50 24.42 39.47
CA CYS A 7 -2.13 23.27 40.32
C CYS A 7 -3.31 22.61 41.07
N LEU A 8 -3.25 21.27 41.12
CA LEU A 8 -4.05 20.25 41.83
C LEU A 8 -5.16 19.58 41.00
N ASP A 9 -5.38 18.26 41.03
CA ASP A 9 -4.61 17.10 41.54
C ASP A 9 -5.36 15.83 41.10
N ALA A 10 -4.73 14.66 41.30
CA ALA A 10 -5.32 13.36 41.63
C ALA A 10 -4.83 12.18 40.75
N ALA A 11 -3.70 11.65 41.18
CA ALA A 11 -3.35 10.24 41.02
C ALA A 11 -4.40 9.34 41.69
N PHE A 12 -4.88 8.31 41.00
CA PHE A 12 -5.60 7.20 41.64
C PHE A 12 -4.80 5.90 41.50
N ARG A 13 -4.24 5.52 42.64
CA ARG A 13 -3.48 4.31 42.91
C ARG A 13 -4.48 3.20 43.25
N SER A 14 -4.30 2.00 42.71
CA SER A 14 -4.87 0.78 43.30
C SER A 14 -3.75 -0.24 43.53
N PRO A 15 -3.59 -0.74 44.77
CA PRO A 15 -2.72 -1.86 45.10
C PRO A 15 -3.56 -3.13 45.23
N PHE A 16 -3.20 -4.21 44.54
CA PHE A 16 -3.69 -5.55 44.91
C PHE A 16 -2.53 -6.54 44.96
N SER A 17 -2.03 -6.66 46.17
CA SER A 17 -1.20 -7.71 46.74
C SER A 17 -1.92 -9.06 46.71
N ILE A 18 -1.28 -10.09 46.14
CA ILE A 18 -1.64 -11.50 46.36
C ILE A 18 -0.44 -12.21 46.99
N LEU A 19 -0.55 -12.34 48.32
CA LEU A 19 -0.30 -13.50 49.17
C LEU A 19 0.66 -14.61 48.67
N GLY A 20 1.83 -14.63 49.31
CA GLY A 20 2.45 -15.76 50.03
C GLY A 20 2.20 -17.21 49.58
N LYS A 21 3.30 -17.87 49.18
CA LYS A 21 3.57 -19.27 49.53
C LYS A 21 5.04 -19.44 49.92
N SER A 22 5.27 -19.41 51.23
CA SER A 22 6.36 -20.11 51.90
C SER A 22 6.13 -21.60 51.74
N PHE A 23 7.09 -22.38 51.23
CA PHE A 23 7.23 -23.80 51.61
C PHE A 23 8.62 -24.32 51.27
N ARG A 24 9.38 -24.59 52.34
CA ARG A 24 10.49 -25.55 52.51
C ARG A 24 11.79 -25.31 51.75
N ALA A 25 12.74 -24.76 52.51
CA ALA A 25 14.15 -25.10 52.43
C ALA A 25 14.34 -26.62 52.54
N PHE A 26 14.85 -27.24 51.48
CA PHE A 26 15.43 -28.57 51.54
C PHE A 26 16.92 -28.41 51.86
N VAL A 27 17.28 -28.85 53.05
CA VAL A 27 18.63 -28.95 53.55
C VAL A 27 19.36 -29.99 52.71
N CYS A 28 20.27 -29.57 51.82
CA CYS A 28 21.37 -30.40 51.38
C CYS A 28 22.61 -29.99 52.15
N VAL A 29 22.79 -30.63 53.32
CA VAL A 29 24.11 -30.80 53.91
C VAL A 29 24.87 -31.72 52.96
N PHE A 30 25.71 -31.14 52.11
CA PHE A 30 26.74 -31.91 51.42
C PHE A 30 28.10 -31.42 51.92
N PRO A 31 28.95 -32.34 52.41
CA PRO A 31 30.17 -32.00 53.11
C PRO A 31 31.16 -31.36 52.14
N CYS A 32 31.80 -30.31 52.62
CA CYS A 32 33.05 -29.83 52.06
C CYS A 32 34.06 -30.99 52.11
N CYS A 33 34.51 -31.48 50.95
CA CYS A 33 35.77 -32.20 50.88
C CYS A 33 36.55 -31.75 49.64
N VAL A 34 37.71 -31.19 49.94
CA VAL A 34 38.73 -30.63 49.07
C VAL A 34 39.38 -31.72 48.24
N SER A 35 39.43 -31.57 46.92
CA SER A 35 40.50 -32.14 46.11
C SER A 35 40.94 -31.15 45.03
N LYS A 36 42.16 -30.64 45.22
CA LYS A 36 42.93 -29.92 44.22
C LYS A 36 43.12 -30.82 43.00
N THR A 37 42.61 -30.44 41.84
CA THR A 37 43.25 -30.74 40.56
C THR A 37 43.15 -29.51 39.67
N LEU A 38 44.35 -29.02 39.34
CA LEU A 38 44.72 -28.06 38.33
C LEU A 38 43.66 -27.77 37.27
N THR A 39 43.35 -26.48 37.13
CA THR A 39 43.32 -25.77 35.84
C THR A 39 43.08 -26.64 34.60
N GLY A 40 41.87 -27.17 34.47
CA GLY A 40 41.32 -27.48 33.16
C GLY A 40 41.01 -26.14 32.50
N SER A 41 41.88 -25.69 31.59
CA SER A 41 41.65 -24.46 30.86
C SER A 41 40.26 -24.50 30.22
N VAL A 42 39.38 -23.59 30.63
CA VAL A 42 38.17 -23.29 29.86
C VAL A 42 38.70 -22.83 28.51
N ARG A 43 38.58 -23.70 27.50
CA ARG A 43 38.82 -23.29 26.12
C ARG A 43 37.73 -22.30 25.80
N THR A 44 38.04 -21.02 25.96
CA THR A 44 37.29 -19.97 25.31
C THR A 44 37.36 -20.27 23.82
N ALA A 45 36.19 -20.48 23.19
CA ALA A 45 36.11 -20.11 21.79
C ALA A 45 36.60 -18.66 21.72
N THR A 46 37.69 -18.40 21.00
CA THR A 46 38.33 -17.07 21.01
C THR A 46 37.42 -15.97 20.48
N LYS A 47 36.25 -16.32 19.92
CA LYS A 47 35.06 -15.47 19.83
C LYS A 47 33.80 -16.27 20.13
N ARG A 48 32.92 -15.78 21.01
CA ARG A 48 31.62 -16.41 21.35
C ARG A 48 30.50 -16.06 20.34
N ALA A 49 30.74 -15.14 19.41
CA ALA A 49 29.79 -14.72 18.39
C ALA A 49 30.55 -14.36 17.10
N GLY A 50 30.72 -15.33 16.21
CA GLY A 50 31.02 -15.04 14.80
C GLY A 50 29.74 -14.61 14.12
N GLY A 51 29.37 -13.33 14.24
CA GLY A 51 28.26 -12.79 13.44
C GLY A 51 28.50 -13.03 11.95
N THR A 52 27.43 -13.13 11.15
CA THR A 52 27.57 -13.18 9.70
C THR A 52 28.28 -11.91 9.22
N VAL A 53 29.48 -12.05 8.65
CA VAL A 53 30.31 -10.92 8.24
C VAL A 53 29.65 -10.14 7.08
N HIS A 54 28.75 -10.78 6.33
CA HIS A 54 28.11 -10.19 5.14
C HIS A 54 26.60 -10.43 5.14
N ASN A 55 25.83 -9.36 5.25
CA ASN A 55 24.39 -9.37 4.97
C ASN A 55 24.19 -9.27 3.45
N HIS A 56 23.98 -10.38 2.77
CA HIS A 56 23.56 -10.39 1.35
C HIS A 56 22.06 -10.05 1.24
N GLY A 57 21.68 -8.88 1.76
CA GLY A 57 20.30 -8.41 1.82
C GLY A 57 19.86 -7.74 0.52
N GLY A 58 19.39 -8.52 -0.44
CA GLY A 58 18.82 -8.00 -1.69
C GLY A 58 17.41 -8.53 -1.92
N SER A 59 16.39 -7.65 -1.87
CA SER A 59 15.06 -8.01 -2.37
C SER A 59 14.97 -7.71 -3.87
N PRO A 60 14.30 -8.55 -4.68
CA PRO A 60 14.15 -8.28 -6.09
C PRO A 60 13.30 -7.02 -6.33
N GLY A 61 13.65 -6.27 -7.37
CA GLY A 61 12.92 -5.09 -7.80
C GLY A 61 11.45 -5.38 -8.08
N LYS A 62 10.55 -4.53 -7.60
CA LYS A 62 9.09 -4.75 -7.67
C LYS A 62 8.44 -4.26 -8.97
N ARG A 63 9.24 -3.80 -9.95
CA ARG A 63 8.79 -3.34 -11.29
C ARG A 63 7.67 -2.27 -11.22
N LEU A 64 7.75 -1.37 -10.24
CA LEU A 64 6.83 -0.25 -10.07
C LEU A 64 7.00 0.79 -11.19
N GLY A 65 6.09 1.75 -11.26
CA GLY A 65 6.10 2.86 -12.22
C GLY A 65 4.91 2.88 -13.16
N VAL A 66 4.97 3.81 -14.11
CA VAL A 66 3.98 4.01 -15.17
C VAL A 66 4.12 2.89 -16.21
N LYS A 67 3.00 2.36 -16.66
CA LYS A 67 2.89 1.29 -17.66
C LYS A 67 2.24 1.77 -18.96
N LYS A 68 1.36 2.77 -18.88
CA LYS A 68 0.75 3.45 -20.03
C LYS A 68 1.04 4.94 -19.93
N PHE A 69 1.64 5.48 -20.99
CA PHE A 69 1.97 6.90 -21.08
C PHE A 69 0.77 7.73 -21.52
N SER A 70 0.95 9.06 -21.53
CA SER A 70 -0.04 9.98 -22.10
C SER A 70 -0.31 9.61 -23.56
N ASP A 71 -1.56 9.81 -24.00
CA ASP A 71 -1.99 9.56 -25.39
C ASP A 71 -2.00 8.10 -25.84
N GLN A 72 -1.78 7.15 -24.93
CA GLN A 72 -1.91 5.73 -25.26
C GLN A 72 -3.35 5.24 -25.16
N TYR A 73 -3.76 4.45 -26.15
CA TYR A 73 -5.03 3.75 -26.13
C TYR A 73 -5.03 2.61 -25.11
N VAL A 74 -6.11 2.51 -24.34
CA VAL A 74 -6.32 1.50 -23.30
C VAL A 74 -7.71 0.89 -23.42
N ILE A 75 -7.82 -0.36 -22.97
CA ILE A 75 -9.04 -1.16 -22.84
C ILE A 75 -9.31 -1.30 -21.33
N PRO A 76 -10.57 -1.51 -20.88
CA PRO A 76 -10.87 -1.88 -19.50
C PRO A 76 -9.95 -2.98 -18.96
N GLY A 77 -9.49 -2.81 -17.71
CA GLY A 77 -8.59 -3.74 -17.04
C GLY A 77 -7.10 -3.47 -17.25
N ASN A 78 -6.72 -2.64 -18.24
CA ASN A 78 -5.32 -2.28 -18.44
C ASN A 78 -4.77 -1.48 -17.25
N ILE A 79 -3.58 -1.87 -16.78
CA ILE A 79 -2.86 -1.17 -15.71
C ILE A 79 -2.16 0.06 -16.28
N ILE A 80 -2.39 1.22 -15.65
CA ILE A 80 -1.76 2.50 -16.04
C ILE A 80 -0.55 2.78 -15.15
N VAL A 81 -0.67 2.64 -13.83
CA VAL A 81 0.42 2.90 -12.88
C VAL A 81 0.43 1.87 -11.77
N ARG A 82 1.61 1.31 -11.47
CA ARG A 82 1.88 0.52 -10.25
C ARG A 82 2.72 1.37 -9.31
N GLN A 83 2.21 1.64 -8.12
CA GLN A 83 2.85 2.55 -7.17
C GLN A 83 2.81 2.00 -5.74
N ARG A 84 3.56 2.65 -4.85
CA ARG A 84 3.44 2.47 -3.40
C ARG A 84 2.92 3.78 -2.84
N GLY A 85 1.81 3.71 -2.09
CA GLY A 85 1.00 4.89 -1.79
C GLY A 85 0.40 5.52 -3.05
N THR A 86 -0.19 6.70 -2.90
CA THR A 86 -0.84 7.43 -3.98
C THR A 86 0.03 8.59 -4.47
N LEU A 87 0.95 8.30 -5.41
CA LEU A 87 1.70 9.34 -6.12
C LEU A 87 0.83 10.02 -7.19
N PHE A 88 -0.03 9.21 -7.79
CA PHE A 88 -1.12 9.60 -8.67
C PHE A 88 -2.45 9.18 -8.04
N HIS A 89 -3.46 10.02 -8.23
CA HIS A 89 -4.84 9.79 -7.83
C HIS A 89 -5.69 9.37 -9.03
N PRO A 90 -6.76 8.60 -8.81
CA PRO A 90 -7.65 8.18 -9.88
C PRO A 90 -8.53 9.37 -10.30
N GLY A 91 -8.59 9.64 -11.59
CA GLY A 91 -9.46 10.62 -12.21
C GLY A 91 -10.65 9.96 -12.94
N PRO A 92 -11.16 10.56 -14.03
CA PRO A 92 -12.30 10.01 -14.77
C PRO A 92 -11.97 8.67 -15.43
N HIS A 93 -12.96 7.76 -15.47
CA HIS A 93 -12.90 6.44 -16.13
C HIS A 93 -11.79 5.51 -15.65
N VAL A 94 -11.31 5.74 -14.42
CA VAL A 94 -10.18 5.04 -13.81
C VAL A 94 -10.54 4.67 -12.37
N LYS A 95 -10.06 3.50 -11.92
CA LYS A 95 -10.22 3.04 -10.54
C LYS A 95 -8.88 2.65 -9.93
N MET A 96 -8.89 2.54 -8.60
CA MET A 96 -7.73 2.16 -7.80
C MET A 96 -7.95 0.79 -7.17
N GLY A 97 -6.96 -0.09 -7.25
CA GLY A 97 -6.95 -1.38 -6.56
C GLY A 97 -6.41 -1.31 -5.13
N ARG A 98 -6.39 -2.44 -4.42
CA ARG A 98 -5.88 -2.56 -3.04
C ARG A 98 -4.45 -2.02 -2.87
N ASP A 99 -3.58 -2.31 -3.83
CA ASP A 99 -2.18 -1.90 -3.79
C ASP A 99 -1.95 -0.50 -4.38
N HIS A 100 -2.99 0.35 -4.40
CA HIS A 100 -3.00 1.66 -5.06
C HIS A 100 -2.63 1.63 -6.55
N THR A 101 -2.77 0.46 -7.18
CA THR A 101 -2.56 0.30 -8.62
C THR A 101 -3.74 0.93 -9.37
N ILE A 102 -3.42 1.75 -10.37
CA ILE A 102 -4.40 2.48 -11.15
C ILE A 102 -4.68 1.72 -12.44
N TYR A 103 -5.95 1.46 -12.74
CA TYR A 103 -6.39 0.72 -13.92
C TYR A 103 -7.58 1.40 -14.63
N ALA A 104 -7.68 1.18 -15.94
CA ALA A 104 -8.74 1.72 -16.78
C ALA A 104 -10.05 0.95 -16.61
N VAL A 105 -11.18 1.67 -16.56
CA VAL A 105 -12.54 1.09 -16.50
C VAL A 105 -13.27 1.21 -17.83
N ALA A 106 -13.02 2.27 -18.59
CA ALA A 106 -13.54 2.44 -19.94
C ALA A 106 -12.39 2.38 -20.95
N PRO A 107 -12.65 1.98 -22.21
CA PRO A 107 -11.70 2.14 -23.28
C PRO A 107 -11.55 3.62 -23.63
N GLY A 108 -10.35 4.00 -24.04
CA GLY A 108 -10.04 5.39 -24.33
C GLY A 108 -8.55 5.68 -24.30
N VAL A 109 -8.21 6.93 -24.02
CA VAL A 109 -6.86 7.47 -24.09
C VAL A 109 -6.42 7.98 -22.72
N VAL A 110 -5.23 7.61 -22.29
CA VAL A 110 -4.70 8.02 -20.97
C VAL A 110 -4.27 9.49 -20.99
N ARG A 111 -4.71 10.24 -19.98
CA ARG A 111 -4.32 11.63 -19.74
C ARG A 111 -3.87 11.82 -18.28
N PHE A 112 -2.68 12.40 -18.13
CA PHE A 112 -2.15 12.84 -16.84
C PHE A 112 -2.42 14.33 -16.69
N TYR A 113 -2.93 14.75 -15.53
CA TYR A 113 -3.19 16.16 -15.25
C TYR A 113 -2.92 16.49 -13.79
N LYS A 114 -2.81 17.77 -13.47
CA LYS A 114 -2.65 18.29 -12.11
C LYS A 114 -3.87 19.13 -11.78
N GLU A 115 -4.30 19.03 -10.53
CA GLU A 115 -5.44 19.80 -10.03
C GLU A 115 -5.16 20.31 -8.62
N LYS A 116 -5.65 21.52 -8.34
CA LYS A 116 -5.52 22.12 -7.01
C LYS A 116 -6.47 21.41 -6.05
N TRP A 117 -5.91 20.83 -5.01
CA TRP A 117 -6.63 20.13 -3.96
C TRP A 117 -6.42 20.81 -2.61
N MET A 118 -7.47 21.42 -2.05
CA MET A 118 -7.52 22.06 -0.72
C MET A 118 -6.32 22.97 -0.39
N ARG A 119 -5.18 22.38 -0.01
CA ARG A 119 -3.95 23.05 0.43
C ARG A 119 -2.75 22.89 -0.52
N GLY A 120 -2.87 22.17 -1.64
CA GLY A 120 -1.75 21.95 -2.56
C GLY A 120 -2.16 21.42 -3.94
N GLU A 121 -1.19 20.95 -4.72
CA GLU A 121 -1.43 20.32 -6.02
C GLU A 121 -1.38 18.80 -5.93
N ARG A 122 -2.32 18.12 -6.58
CA ARG A 122 -2.33 16.67 -6.71
C ARG A 122 -2.27 16.27 -8.18
N ARG A 123 -1.63 15.13 -8.44
CA ARG A 123 -1.52 14.55 -9.78
C ARG A 123 -2.59 13.49 -9.97
N PHE A 124 -3.29 13.54 -11.08
CA PHE A 124 -4.37 12.63 -11.42
C PHE A 124 -4.08 11.89 -12.72
N VAL A 125 -4.71 10.72 -12.85
CA VAL A 125 -4.68 9.88 -14.02
C VAL A 125 -6.12 9.61 -14.42
N GLY A 126 -6.49 10.07 -15.61
CA GLY A 126 -7.80 9.81 -16.20
C GLY A 126 -7.68 9.11 -17.55
N VAL A 127 -8.79 8.51 -17.97
CA VAL A 127 -8.97 8.04 -19.33
C VAL A 127 -10.05 8.90 -19.99
N VAL A 128 -9.81 9.26 -21.25
CA VAL A 128 -10.65 10.11 -22.08
C VAL A 128 -11.23 9.25 -23.20
N LEU A 129 -12.51 9.44 -23.55
CA LEU A 129 -13.18 8.63 -24.58
C LEU A 129 -12.65 8.98 -25.98
N GLU A 130 -12.59 10.27 -26.31
CA GLU A 130 -12.07 10.72 -27.61
C GLU A 130 -10.58 11.08 -27.55
N ARG A 131 -9.88 10.86 -28.67
CA ARG A 131 -8.50 11.32 -28.83
C ARG A 131 -8.47 12.85 -28.91
N GLY A 132 -7.73 13.49 -28.01
CA GLY A 132 -7.49 14.94 -28.05
C GLY A 132 -8.23 15.76 -27.00
N GLU A 133 -9.12 15.16 -26.20
CA GLU A 133 -9.73 15.92 -25.11
C GLU A 133 -8.77 16.07 -23.92
N VAL A 134 -8.80 17.26 -23.32
CA VAL A 134 -7.95 17.65 -22.20
C VAL A 134 -8.70 17.46 -20.87
N LEU A 135 -7.96 17.05 -19.84
CA LEU A 135 -8.44 16.97 -18.45
C LEU A 135 -7.75 18.07 -17.62
N PRO A 136 -8.41 18.68 -16.62
CA PRO A 136 -9.77 18.42 -16.13
C PRO A 136 -10.84 19.01 -17.07
N ARG A 137 -12.03 18.37 -17.13
CA ARG A 137 -13.14 18.84 -17.98
C ARG A 137 -13.97 19.89 -17.25
N ASP A 138 -14.52 20.83 -17.99
CA ASP A 138 -15.64 21.65 -17.50
C ASP A 138 -16.93 20.82 -17.51
N GLU A 139 -17.22 20.19 -16.38
CA GLU A 139 -18.39 19.32 -16.21
C GLU A 139 -19.71 20.10 -16.31
N ALA A 140 -19.70 21.42 -16.03
CA ALA A 140 -20.91 22.23 -16.05
C ALA A 140 -21.42 22.46 -17.48
N ALA A 141 -20.53 22.72 -18.43
CA ALA A 141 -20.90 23.01 -19.81
C ALA A 141 -21.22 21.75 -20.64
N ARG A 142 -20.44 20.68 -20.47
CA ARG A 142 -20.51 19.48 -21.34
C ARG A 142 -21.21 18.28 -20.70
N GLY A 143 -21.51 18.37 -19.41
CA GLY A 143 -22.03 17.24 -18.64
C GLY A 143 -20.96 16.18 -18.32
N ARG A 144 -21.36 15.19 -17.51
CA ARG A 144 -20.46 14.12 -17.07
C ARG A 144 -20.27 13.09 -18.18
N SER A 145 -19.01 12.83 -18.54
CA SER A 145 -18.68 11.76 -19.50
C SER A 145 -19.12 10.39 -18.97
N ARG A 146 -19.96 9.69 -19.73
CA ARG A 146 -20.42 8.32 -19.46
C ARG A 146 -20.03 7.45 -20.65
N TYR A 147 -19.55 6.25 -20.36
CA TYR A 147 -19.27 5.23 -21.36
C TYR A 147 -20.39 4.19 -21.30
N CYS A 148 -21.04 3.91 -22.43
CA CYS A 148 -22.04 2.85 -22.53
C CYS A 148 -21.53 1.80 -23.52
N GLU A 149 -21.42 0.55 -23.06
CA GLU A 149 -20.99 -0.60 -23.87
C GLU A 149 -22.13 -1.20 -24.71
N LEU A 150 -23.19 -0.42 -24.97
CA LEU A 150 -24.39 -0.91 -25.62
C LEU A 150 -24.21 -0.93 -27.14
N VAL A 151 -24.39 -2.11 -27.75
CA VAL A 151 -24.36 -2.29 -29.20
C VAL A 151 -25.79 -2.44 -29.71
N ASN A 152 -26.16 -1.63 -30.72
CA ASN A 152 -27.45 -1.77 -31.39
C ASN A 152 -27.43 -2.97 -32.37
N LEU A 153 -28.02 -4.09 -31.95
CA LEU A 153 -28.05 -5.32 -32.73
C LEU A 153 -28.87 -5.22 -34.02
N ARG A 154 -29.81 -4.27 -34.11
CA ARG A 154 -30.67 -4.07 -35.31
C ARG A 154 -29.88 -3.77 -36.59
N ASN A 155 -28.69 -3.18 -36.46
CA ASN A 155 -27.87 -2.76 -37.60
C ASN A 155 -26.98 -3.89 -38.16
N HIS A 156 -26.88 -5.04 -37.46
CA HIS A 156 -26.01 -6.17 -37.85
C HIS A 156 -26.76 -7.29 -38.57
N VAL A 157 -28.09 -7.23 -38.63
CA VAL A 157 -28.91 -8.14 -39.42
C VAL A 157 -28.95 -7.61 -40.85
N GLN A 158 -28.05 -8.09 -41.72
CA GLN A 158 -28.15 -7.80 -43.15
C GLN A 158 -29.45 -8.44 -43.67
N PRO A 159 -30.39 -7.68 -44.26
CA PRO A 159 -31.53 -8.30 -44.93
C PRO A 159 -30.95 -9.14 -46.07
N GLN A 160 -31.22 -10.45 -46.07
CA GLN A 160 -30.80 -11.31 -47.16
C GLN A 160 -31.41 -10.75 -48.44
N LYS A 161 -30.55 -10.24 -49.33
CA LYS A 161 -30.96 -9.75 -50.65
C LYS A 161 -31.69 -10.90 -51.33
N SER A 162 -33.00 -10.74 -51.52
CA SER A 162 -33.82 -11.65 -52.30
C SER A 162 -33.13 -11.87 -53.64
N ILE A 163 -32.70 -13.11 -53.89
CA ILE A 163 -32.21 -13.56 -55.18
C ILE A 163 -33.33 -13.24 -56.18
N GLN A 164 -33.10 -12.24 -57.04
CA GLN A 164 -33.98 -11.98 -58.17
C GLN A 164 -33.81 -13.18 -59.11
N SER A 165 -34.79 -14.07 -59.10
CA SER A 165 -34.91 -15.12 -60.11
C SER A 165 -35.07 -14.46 -61.47
N SER A 166 -34.22 -14.90 -62.41
CA SER A 166 -34.19 -14.57 -63.83
C SER A 166 -35.54 -14.74 -64.51
#